data_AF-A0A8X8Y3Z9-F1
#
_entry.id   AF-A0A8X8Y3Z9-F1
#
_cell.length_a   1.000
_cell.length_b   1.000
_cell.length_c   1.000
_cell.angle_alpha   90.00
_cell.angle_beta   90.00
_cell.angle_gamma   90.00
#
_symmetry.space_group_name_H-M   'P 1'
#
loop_
_entity.id
_entity.type
_entity.pdbx_description
1 polymer ?
#
loop_
_entity_poly.entity_id
_entity_poly.type
_entity_poly.pdbx_seq_one_letter_code
_entity_poly.pdbx_strand_id
1 'polypeptide(L)'
;MSGGDWMCNACQHINFKKREACQRCACPKYSTAAEVEAYAAAQRTQVMAGDWYCSAMNCGAHNYASRSTCYRCGGAKSYCGYAFDAVPGWKTGDWICNRYPSLPSYTYI
;
A
#
# COMPACT_ATOMS: atom_id res chain seq x y z
N MET A 1 -10.01 -22.60 3.64
CA MET A 1 -10.73 -21.60 2.81
C MET A 1 -12.08 -22.21 2.49
N SER A 2 -13.18 -21.62 2.97
CA SER A 2 -14.52 -22.13 2.62
C SER A 2 -14.72 -21.93 1.11
N GLY A 3 -15.24 -22.93 0.41
CA GLY A 3 -15.38 -22.88 -1.04
C GLY A 3 -16.23 -21.68 -1.51
N GLY A 4 -15.57 -20.65 -2.05
CA GLY A 4 -16.22 -19.54 -2.73
C GLY A 4 -15.86 -18.13 -2.24
N ASP A 5 -15.05 -17.98 -1.20
CA ASP A 5 -14.44 -16.68 -0.89
C ASP A 5 -13.53 -16.26 -2.05
N TRP A 6 -13.50 -14.96 -2.37
CA TRP A 6 -12.79 -14.44 -3.54
C TRP A 6 -11.74 -13.40 -3.14
N MET A 7 -10.60 -13.44 -3.83
CA MET A 7 -9.51 -12.50 -3.62
C MET A 7 -9.66 -11.31 -4.57
N CYS A 8 -9.67 -10.11 -4.03
CA CYS A 8 -9.76 -8.90 -4.85
C CYS A 8 -8.48 -8.72 -5.66
N ASN A 9 -8.61 -8.63 -6.99
CA ASN A 9 -7.51 -8.37 -7.92
C ASN A 9 -6.85 -7.01 -7.71
N ALA A 10 -7.59 -5.97 -7.29
CA ALA A 10 -7.03 -4.64 -7.06
C ALA A 10 -6.22 -4.49 -5.76
N CYS A 11 -6.62 -5.16 -4.66
CA CYS A 11 -6.01 -4.95 -3.34
C CYS A 11 -5.67 -6.22 -2.56
N GLN A 12 -5.88 -7.39 -3.15
CA GLN A 12 -5.60 -8.72 -2.60
C GLN A 12 -6.32 -9.02 -1.27
N HIS A 13 -7.38 -8.27 -0.96
CA HIS A 13 -8.24 -8.56 0.18
C HIS A 13 -9.16 -9.75 -0.12
N ILE A 14 -9.23 -10.72 0.80
CA ILE A 14 -10.15 -11.85 0.71
C ILE A 14 -11.53 -11.38 1.15
N ASN A 15 -12.53 -11.59 0.29
CA ASN A 15 -13.92 -11.22 0.50
C ASN A 15 -14.78 -12.47 0.62
N PHE A 16 -15.86 -12.37 1.38
CA PHE A 16 -16.87 -13.44 1.43
C PHE A 16 -17.53 -13.62 0.06
N LYS A 17 -17.82 -14.88 -0.30
CA LYS A 17 -18.48 -15.29 -1.55
C LYS A 17 -19.63 -14.38 -2.00
N LYS A 18 -20.48 -13.98 -1.04
CA LYS A 18 -21.72 -13.19 -1.24
C LYS A 18 -21.50 -11.72 -1.61
N ARG A 19 -20.26 -11.22 -1.56
CA ARG A 19 -19.97 -9.82 -1.87
C ARG A 19 -19.71 -9.68 -3.36
N GLU A 20 -20.37 -8.71 -3.98
CA GLU A 20 -20.16 -8.33 -5.39
C GLU A 20 -19.08 -7.24 -5.56
N ALA A 21 -18.67 -6.60 -4.46
CA ALA A 21 -17.61 -5.61 -4.43
C ALA A 21 -16.69 -5.83 -3.23
N CYS A 22 -15.42 -5.45 -3.36
CA CYS A 22 -14.44 -5.66 -2.31
C CYS A 22 -14.79 -4.81 -1.08
N GLN A 23 -14.79 -5.43 0.10
CA GLN A 23 -15.07 -4.73 1.36
C GLN A 23 -14.03 -3.65 1.68
N ARG A 24 -12.82 -3.75 1.12
CA ARG A 24 -11.73 -2.82 1.38
C ARG A 24 -11.68 -1.69 0.36
N CYS A 25 -11.65 -2.04 -0.92
CA CYS A 25 -11.42 -1.06 -1.99
C CYS A 25 -12.63 -0.76 -2.86
N ALA A 26 -13.78 -1.40 -2.60
CA ALA A 26 -14.99 -1.34 -3.42
C ALA A 26 -14.86 -1.83 -4.88
N CYS A 27 -13.67 -2.29 -5.30
CA CYS A 27 -13.47 -2.89 -6.63
C CYS A 27 -14.47 -4.04 -6.85
N PRO A 28 -15.26 -4.01 -7.94
CA PRO A 28 -16.18 -5.09 -8.27
C PRO A 28 -15.46 -6.43 -8.42
N LYS A 29 -16.15 -7.52 -8.06
CA LYS A 29 -15.65 -8.89 -8.15
C LYS A 29 -15.20 -9.27 -9.56
N TYR A 30 -15.90 -8.75 -10.58
CA TYR A 30 -15.61 -8.98 -11.99
C TYR A 30 -15.26 -7.67 -12.70
N SER A 31 -14.17 -7.03 -12.28
CA SER A 31 -13.68 -5.78 -12.89
C SER A 31 -12.76 -6.05 -14.08
N THR A 32 -12.79 -5.15 -15.08
CA THR A 32 -11.82 -5.14 -16.18
C THR A 32 -10.42 -4.75 -15.69
N ALA A 33 -9.37 -5.08 -16.45
CA ALA A 33 -8.00 -4.74 -16.07
C ALA A 33 -7.79 -3.22 -15.86
N ALA A 34 -8.44 -2.38 -16.68
CA ALA A 34 -8.36 -0.93 -16.53
C ALA A 34 -9.03 -0.43 -15.24
N GLU A 35 -10.17 -1.01 -14.87
CA GLU A 35 -10.83 -0.68 -13.61
C GLU A 35 -10.03 -1.17 -12.40
N VAL A 36 -9.46 -2.37 -12.47
CA VAL A 36 -8.58 -2.92 -11.42
C VAL A 36 -7.43 -1.97 -11.14
N GLU A 37 -6.79 -1.44 -12.19
CA GLU A 37 -5.71 -0.46 -12.06
C GLU A 37 -6.20 0.83 -11.40
N ALA A 38 -7.34 1.36 -11.85
CA ALA A 38 -7.92 2.58 -11.27
C ALA A 38 -8.25 2.41 -9.77
N TYR A 39 -8.88 1.30 -9.38
CA TYR A 39 -9.19 1.00 -7.98
C TYR A 39 -7.93 0.73 -7.16
N ALA A 40 -6.93 0.03 -7.71
CA ALA A 40 -5.64 -0.18 -7.04
C ALA A 40 -4.91 1.13 -6.78
N ALA A 41 -4.92 2.05 -7.76
CA ALA A 41 -4.35 3.38 -7.63
C ALA A 41 -5.12 4.24 -6.62
N ALA A 42 -6.46 4.20 -6.63
CA ALA A 42 -7.30 4.96 -5.69
C ALA A 42 -7.11 4.52 -4.23
N GLN A 43 -6.75 3.26 -3.96
CA GLN A 43 -6.42 2.84 -2.59
C GLN A 43 -5.14 3.50 -2.06
N ARG A 44 -4.25 3.98 -2.93
CA ARG A 44 -3.00 4.66 -2.53
C ARG A 44 -3.23 6.14 -2.19
N THR A 45 -4.37 6.71 -2.59
CA THR A 45 -4.71 8.13 -2.35
C THR A 45 -5.54 8.35 -1.08
N GLN A 46 -6.04 7.28 -0.45
CA GLN A 46 -6.77 7.34 0.84
C GLN A 46 -5.86 7.30 2.07
N VAL A 47 -4.55 7.42 1.89
CA VAL A 47 -3.55 7.41 2.96
C VAL A 47 -3.45 8.81 3.54
N MET A 48 -3.83 8.98 4.81
CA MET A 48 -3.72 10.27 5.48
C MET A 48 -2.26 10.59 5.83
N ALA A 49 -1.98 11.89 6.07
CA ALA A 49 -0.66 12.30 6.52
C ALA A 49 -0.24 11.55 7.80
N GLY A 50 0.92 10.91 7.76
CA GLY A 50 1.50 10.17 8.89
C GLY A 50 1.15 8.67 8.93
N ASP A 51 0.16 8.23 8.16
CA ASP A 51 -0.10 6.81 7.92
C ASP A 51 1.10 6.17 7.22
N TRP A 52 1.34 4.89 7.48
CA TRP A 52 2.54 4.21 7.03
C TRP A 52 2.26 2.78 6.56
N TYR A 53 2.97 2.34 5.53
CA TYR A 53 2.91 0.95 5.09
C TYR A 53 4.01 0.15 5.77
N CYS A 54 3.65 -1.05 6.22
CA CYS A 54 4.61 -1.97 6.81
C CYS A 54 5.59 -2.48 5.74
N SER A 55 6.87 -2.20 5.95
CA SER A 55 7.99 -2.62 5.10
C SER A 55 8.48 -4.04 5.38
N ALA A 56 7.90 -4.73 6.38
CA ALA A 56 8.23 -6.13 6.62
C ALA A 56 7.93 -6.96 5.37
N MET A 57 8.86 -7.86 5.03
CA MET A 57 8.76 -8.69 3.84
C MET A 57 7.42 -9.43 3.83
N ASN A 58 6.72 -9.38 2.70
CA ASN A 58 5.38 -9.95 2.50
C ASN A 58 4.25 -9.39 3.41
N CYS A 59 4.45 -8.25 4.09
CA CYS A 59 3.39 -7.64 4.90
C CYS A 59 2.58 -6.58 4.13
N GLY A 60 3.23 -5.47 3.74
CA GLY A 60 2.61 -4.37 2.98
C GLY A 60 1.37 -3.73 3.61
N ALA A 61 1.13 -3.97 4.91
CA ALA A 61 -0.11 -3.57 5.56
C ALA A 61 -0.12 -2.06 5.85
N HIS A 62 -1.26 -1.41 5.60
CA HIS A 62 -1.45 0.02 5.88
C HIS A 62 -1.75 0.25 7.36
N ASN A 63 -1.01 1.13 8.02
CA ASN A 63 -1.18 1.45 9.43
C ASN A 63 -1.54 2.92 9.61
N TYR A 64 -2.48 3.19 10.51
CA TYR A 64 -2.81 4.55 10.92
C TYR A 64 -1.62 5.23 11.60
N ALA A 65 -1.51 6.54 11.44
CA ALA A 65 -0.41 7.37 11.95
C ALA A 65 -0.13 7.17 13.45
N SER A 66 -1.18 6.92 14.24
CA SER A 66 -1.11 6.68 15.69
C SER A 66 -0.44 5.37 16.09
N ARG A 67 -0.25 4.43 15.16
CA ARG A 67 0.35 3.12 15.45
C ARG A 67 1.88 3.17 15.36
N SER A 68 2.54 2.75 16.43
CA SER A 68 3.99 2.51 16.48
C SER A 68 4.40 1.13 15.97
N THR A 69 3.45 0.19 15.85
CA THR A 69 3.68 -1.18 15.38
C THR A 69 2.59 -1.61 14.38
N CYS A 70 2.96 -2.52 13.48
CA CYS A 70 2.08 -2.98 12.42
C CYS A 70 0.91 -3.79 13.00
N TYR A 71 -0.33 -3.42 12.67
CA TYR A 71 -1.52 -4.12 13.16
C TYR A 71 -1.60 -5.58 12.71
N ARG A 72 -0.90 -5.94 11.63
CA ARG A 72 -0.92 -7.28 11.03
C ARG A 72 0.22 -8.17 11.53
N CYS A 73 1.46 -7.68 11.51
CA CYS A 73 2.64 -8.50 11.80
C CYS A 73 3.39 -8.10 13.07
N GLY A 74 2.98 -7.03 13.75
CA GLY A 74 3.69 -6.51 14.93
C GLY A 74 5.02 -5.81 14.63
N GLY A 75 5.50 -5.85 13.38
CA GLY A 75 6.72 -5.16 12.97
C GLY A 75 6.67 -3.67 13.31
N ALA A 76 7.76 -3.14 13.85
CA ALA A 76 7.82 -1.74 14.24
C ALA A 76 7.59 -0.83 13.03
N LYS A 77 7.03 0.36 13.28
CA LYS A 77 7.10 1.49 12.35
C LYS A 77 8.58 1.79 12.17
N SER A 78 9.17 1.17 11.15
CA SER A 78 10.52 1.53 10.77
C SER A 78 10.44 2.98 10.34
N TYR A 79 11.18 3.85 11.02
CA TYR A 79 11.60 5.14 10.48
C TYR A 79 12.55 4.91 9.29
N CYS A 80 12.26 3.94 8.42
CA CYS A 80 12.82 3.90 7.08
C CYS A 80 12.03 4.90 6.23
N GLY A 81 12.13 6.17 6.61
CA GLY A 81 12.49 7.10 5.56
C GLY A 81 13.82 6.60 5.03
N TYR A 82 13.88 6.32 3.74
CA TYR A 82 15.02 6.75 2.94
C TYR A 82 15.68 7.95 3.64
N ALA A 83 16.99 7.89 3.83
CA ALA A 83 17.75 9.01 4.36
C ALA A 83 17.26 10.30 3.70
N PHE A 84 16.59 11.15 4.47
CA PHE A 84 16.13 12.46 4.03
C PHE A 84 17.35 13.35 3.65
N ASP A 85 18.55 12.89 4.01
CA ASP A 85 19.83 13.51 3.74
C ASP A 85 20.43 13.17 2.36
N ALA A 86 19.80 12.28 1.57
CA ALA A 86 20.36 11.85 0.28
C ALA A 86 19.86 12.67 -0.93
N VAL A 87 18.96 13.63 -0.75
CA VAL A 87 18.50 14.52 -1.84
C VAL A 87 18.96 15.95 -1.55
N PRO A 88 19.97 16.48 -2.27
CA PRO A 88 20.41 17.85 -2.10
C PRO A 88 19.23 18.83 -2.31
N GLY A 89 18.89 19.62 -1.29
CA GLY A 89 17.89 20.70 -1.37
C GLY A 89 16.55 20.45 -0.66
N TRP A 90 16.41 19.37 0.11
CA TRP A 90 15.15 19.02 0.78
C TRP A 90 15.05 19.56 2.22
N LYS A 91 13.87 20.08 2.60
CA LYS A 91 13.60 20.60 3.96
C LYS A 91 12.71 19.66 4.76
N THR A 92 12.83 19.73 6.08
CA THR A 92 11.91 19.09 7.02
C THR A 92 10.48 19.60 6.77
N GLY A 93 9.58 18.71 6.34
CA GLY A 93 8.18 19.02 6.03
C GLY A 93 7.82 18.91 4.56
N ASP A 94 8.80 18.73 3.66
CA ASP A 94 8.52 18.42 2.26
C ASP A 94 7.99 16.98 2.15
N TRP A 95 6.88 16.79 1.42
CA TRP A 95 6.17 15.51 1.34
C TRP A 95 6.58 14.72 0.09
N ILE A 96 6.96 13.44 0.23
CA ILE A 96 7.21 12.57 -0.92
C ILE A 96 5.89 11.99 -1.44
N CYS A 97 5.69 12.09 -2.75
CA CYS A 97 4.69 11.29 -3.45
C CYS A 97 5.20 9.84 -3.59
N ASN A 98 4.46 8.84 -3.08
CA ASN A 98 4.76 7.39 -3.19
C ASN A 98 4.67 6.82 -4.63
N ARG A 99 4.91 7.66 -5.66
CA ARG A 99 4.97 7.34 -7.08
C ARG A 99 6.37 6.93 -7.57
N TYR A 100 7.33 6.64 -6.69
CA TYR A 100 8.54 5.93 -7.12
C TYR A 100 8.33 4.42 -6.96
N PRO A 101 7.82 3.70 -7.99
CA PRO A 101 8.19 2.30 -8.10
C PRO A 101 9.71 2.30 -8.20
N SER A 102 10.37 1.54 -7.32
CA SER A 102 11.76 1.10 -7.41
C SER A 102 12.62 1.90 -8.39
N LEU A 103 13.49 2.79 -7.89
CA LEU A 103 14.63 3.22 -8.69
C LEU A 103 15.26 1.94 -9.27
N PRO A 104 15.29 1.75 -10.60
CA PRO A 104 16.06 0.65 -11.15
C PRO A 104 17.50 0.89 -10.69
N SER A 105 18.08 -0.16 -10.12
CA SER A 105 19.48 -0.26 -9.77
C SER A 105 20.30 0.45 -10.84
N TYR A 106 21.00 1.52 -10.45
CA TYR A 106 21.91 2.23 -11.32
C TYR A 106 23.04 1.25 -11.65
N THR A 107 22.92 0.54 -12.77
CA THR A 107 24.03 -0.21 -13.34
C THR A 107 24.95 0.84 -13.94
N TYR A 108 26.11 1.03 -13.31
CA TYR A 108 27.18 1.84 -13.87
C TYR A 108 27.68 1.18 -15.15
N ILE A 109 27.79 1.98 -16.22
CA ILE A 109 28.70 1.75 -17.35
C ILE A 109 30.13 2.00 -16.89
#